data_AF-A0A374V729-F1
#
_entry.id   AF-A0A374V729-F1
#
_cell.length_a   1.000
_cell.length_b   1.000
_cell.length_c   1.000
_cell.angle_alpha   90.00
_cell.angle_beta   90.00
_cell.angle_gamma   90.00
#
_symmetry.space_group_name_H-M   'P 1'
#
loop_
_entity.id
_entity.type
_entity.pdbx_description
1 polymer ?
#
loop_
_entity_poly.entity_id
_entity_poly.type
_entity_poly.pdbx_seq_one_letter_code
_entity_poly.pdbx_strand_id
1 'polypeptide(L)'
;MALAIAVVGAGAVGMAFLPAAVTEPVVKPVTQSVELLTGDDKPETITVDFDEQPAVLGISNYPRIQLGAMRYTTDTSLIDRASELLKGKTFKRWYGYASYRAKANDMVGGCHSSIELDTANGAKLCDVSYDPGYEGNEGPGIYIMDGDVAYVMEGDQTELNDFMGQCIQDAYKQTCLPDPQTARDSGSARTWLFEDEMPWTVESGSTGSAKE
;
A
#
# COMPACT_ATOMS: atom_id res chain seq x y z
N MET A 1 51.19 -32.34 -84.51
CA MET A 1 49.73 -32.39 -84.77
C MET A 1 49.03 -31.90 -83.50
N ALA A 2 48.18 -30.89 -83.63
CA ALA A 2 47.42 -30.28 -82.53
C ALA A 2 45.94 -30.63 -82.67
N LEU A 3 45.24 -30.85 -81.55
CA LEU A 3 43.78 -30.86 -81.45
C LEU A 3 43.41 -30.66 -79.97
N ALA A 4 43.08 -29.44 -79.55
CA ALA A 4 41.77 -28.76 -79.54
C ALA A 4 40.90 -29.13 -78.32
N ILE A 5 40.61 -28.10 -77.53
CA ILE A 5 39.68 -28.03 -76.40
C ILE A 5 38.26 -27.85 -76.95
N ALA A 6 37.26 -28.44 -76.28
CA ALA A 6 35.87 -27.98 -76.36
C ALA A 6 35.18 -28.09 -74.99
N VAL A 7 34.65 -26.96 -74.53
CA VAL A 7 33.77 -26.79 -73.36
C VAL A 7 32.38 -26.47 -73.90
N VAL A 8 31.34 -27.18 -73.44
CA VAL A 8 29.93 -26.75 -73.23
C VAL A 8 29.30 -27.85 -72.33
N GLY A 9 28.51 -27.62 -71.28
CA GLY A 9 27.84 -26.41 -70.85
C GLY A 9 27.16 -26.58 -69.49
N ALA A 10 26.48 -25.49 -69.12
CA ALA A 10 25.89 -25.19 -67.83
C ALA A 10 24.77 -26.14 -67.37
N GLY A 11 24.66 -26.29 -66.05
CA GLY A 11 23.54 -26.92 -65.37
C GLY A 11 23.69 -26.78 -63.85
N ALA A 12 23.52 -25.56 -63.33
CA ALA A 12 23.37 -25.35 -61.90
C ALA A 12 21.97 -25.85 -61.48
N VAL A 13 21.91 -27.07 -60.95
CA VAL A 13 20.71 -27.56 -60.25
C VAL A 13 20.74 -26.95 -58.85
N GLY A 14 20.13 -25.77 -58.72
CA GLY A 14 19.82 -25.19 -57.43
C GLY A 14 18.84 -26.10 -56.70
N MET A 15 19.25 -26.61 -55.54
CA MET A 15 18.37 -27.30 -54.60
C MET A 15 17.20 -26.37 -54.26
N ALA A 16 15.99 -26.76 -54.65
CA ALA A 16 14.77 -26.15 -54.19
C ALA A 16 14.65 -26.39 -52.67
N PHE A 17 15.01 -25.40 -51.87
CA PHE A 17 14.60 -25.36 -50.48
C PHE A 17 13.09 -25.16 -50.46
N LEU A 18 12.37 -26.19 -50.00
CA LEU A 18 10.98 -26.06 -49.58
C LEU A 18 10.91 -24.95 -48.52
N PRO A 19 9.95 -24.01 -48.58
CA PRO A 19 9.75 -23.08 -47.49
C PRO A 19 9.28 -23.90 -46.27
N ALA A 20 10.10 -23.92 -45.23
CA ALA A 20 9.61 -24.32 -43.91
C ALA A 20 8.46 -23.39 -43.57
N ALA A 21 7.27 -23.97 -43.37
CA ALA A 21 6.08 -23.22 -42.97
C ALA A 21 6.41 -22.47 -41.67
N VAL A 22 6.55 -21.15 -41.78
CA VAL A 22 6.52 -20.26 -40.64
C VAL A 22 5.10 -20.36 -40.11
N THR A 23 4.94 -21.15 -39.05
CA THR A 23 3.78 -20.98 -38.19
C THR A 23 4.03 -19.67 -37.46
N GLU A 24 3.43 -18.59 -37.96
CA GLU A 24 3.32 -17.36 -37.18
C GLU A 24 2.71 -17.75 -35.83
N PRO A 25 3.30 -17.36 -34.68
CA PRO A 25 2.60 -17.53 -33.43
C PRO A 25 1.33 -16.69 -33.54
N VAL A 26 0.19 -17.36 -33.65
CA VAL A 26 -1.11 -16.73 -33.50
C VAL A 26 -1.17 -16.25 -32.06
N VAL A 27 -0.71 -15.02 -31.83
CA VAL A 27 -1.02 -14.25 -30.64
C VAL A 27 -2.51 -13.95 -30.78
N LYS A 28 -3.34 -14.87 -30.28
CA LYS A 28 -4.73 -14.51 -30.00
C LYS A 28 -4.64 -13.31 -29.06
N PRO A 29 -5.23 -12.16 -29.40
CA PRO A 29 -5.37 -11.10 -28.42
C PRO A 29 -6.09 -11.75 -27.24
N VAL A 30 -5.40 -11.89 -26.11
CA VAL A 30 -6.08 -12.13 -24.84
C VAL A 30 -6.80 -10.81 -24.60
N THR A 31 -8.05 -10.74 -25.04
CA THR A 31 -8.98 -9.77 -24.49
C THR A 31 -9.15 -10.21 -23.04
N GLN A 32 -8.27 -9.72 -22.17
CA GLN A 32 -8.52 -9.73 -20.75
C GLN A 32 -9.70 -8.77 -20.58
N SER A 33 -10.91 -9.32 -20.65
CA SER A 33 -12.08 -8.68 -20.11
C SER A 33 -11.72 -8.37 -18.66
N VAL A 34 -11.38 -7.11 -18.41
CA VAL A 34 -11.41 -6.52 -17.08
C VAL A 34 -12.87 -6.67 -16.66
N GLU A 35 -13.17 -7.74 -15.93
CA GLU A 35 -14.38 -7.72 -15.13
C GLU A 35 -14.21 -6.52 -14.19
N LEU A 36 -14.95 -5.46 -14.48
CA LEU A 36 -15.18 -4.33 -13.59
C LEU A 36 -16.00 -4.89 -12.42
N LEU A 37 -15.33 -5.65 -11.55
CA LEU A 37 -15.98 -6.31 -10.43
C LEU A 37 -16.39 -5.22 -9.43
N THR A 38 -17.71 -5.01 -9.34
CA THR A 38 -18.44 -4.55 -8.15
C THR A 38 -18.08 -3.18 -7.57
N GLY A 39 -17.69 -2.23 -8.42
CA GLY A 39 -17.39 -0.87 -7.99
C GLY A 39 -18.50 0.18 -8.19
N ASP A 40 -19.63 -0.17 -8.82
CA ASP A 40 -20.55 0.83 -9.39
C ASP A 40 -21.36 1.61 -8.33
N ASP A 41 -21.55 1.04 -7.14
CA ASP A 41 -22.32 1.67 -6.05
C ASP A 41 -21.48 2.54 -5.11
N LYS A 42 -20.15 2.52 -5.23
CA LYS A 42 -19.26 3.32 -4.37
C LYS A 42 -19.05 4.71 -4.96
N PRO A 43 -18.99 5.77 -4.11
CA PRO A 43 -18.89 7.14 -4.60
C PRO A 43 -17.56 7.39 -5.31
N GLU A 44 -17.51 8.41 -6.18
CA GLU A 44 -16.26 8.83 -6.84
C GLU A 44 -15.29 9.56 -5.91
N THR A 45 -15.84 10.14 -4.85
CA THR A 45 -15.06 10.86 -3.83
C THR A 45 -15.57 10.49 -2.44
N ILE A 46 -14.64 10.38 -1.51
CA ILE A 46 -14.94 10.28 -0.08
C ILE A 46 -14.32 11.48 0.63
N THR A 47 -14.98 11.97 1.65
CA THR A 47 -14.43 13.00 2.53
C THR A 47 -14.24 12.37 3.89
N VAL A 48 -13.06 12.55 4.48
CA VAL A 48 -12.81 12.09 5.84
C VAL A 48 -13.63 12.95 6.79
N ASP A 49 -14.57 12.32 7.45
CA ASP A 49 -15.31 12.90 8.57
C ASP A 49 -15.44 11.83 9.65
N PHE A 50 -15.44 12.28 10.90
CA PHE A 50 -15.64 11.43 12.05
C PHE A 50 -16.49 12.20 13.07
N ASP A 51 -17.58 11.56 13.47
CA ASP A 51 -18.56 12.08 14.43
C ASP A 51 -18.06 11.94 15.89
N GLU A 52 -17.23 10.94 16.14
CA GLU A 52 -16.62 10.67 17.44
C GLU A 52 -15.25 11.33 17.56
N GLN A 53 -14.86 11.69 18.78
CA GLN A 53 -13.57 12.29 19.07
C GLN A 53 -12.47 11.21 19.01
N PRO A 54 -11.44 11.37 18.17
CA PRO A 54 -10.27 10.49 18.20
C PRO A 54 -9.57 10.57 19.55
N ALA A 55 -9.16 9.42 20.08
CA ALA A 55 -8.48 9.30 21.37
C ALA A 55 -7.12 8.60 21.26
N VAL A 56 -6.85 7.96 20.12
CA VAL A 56 -5.61 7.25 19.84
C VAL A 56 -5.15 7.56 18.43
N LEU A 57 -3.83 7.76 18.28
CA LEU A 57 -3.15 7.82 17.00
C LEU A 57 -2.24 6.60 16.84
N GLY A 58 -2.44 5.84 15.77
CA GLY A 58 -1.60 4.74 15.35
C GLY A 58 -0.67 5.12 14.20
N ILE A 59 0.55 4.58 14.19
CA ILE A 59 1.49 4.68 13.07
C ILE A 59 2.08 3.29 12.76
N SER A 60 2.15 2.95 11.48
CA SER A 60 3.01 1.87 11.00
C SER A 60 4.03 2.36 10.00
N ASN A 61 5.15 1.66 9.91
CA ASN A 61 6.05 1.79 8.78
C ASN A 61 6.83 0.51 8.54
N TYR A 62 6.84 0.09 7.27
CA TYR A 62 7.89 -0.73 6.70
C TYR A 62 8.83 0.16 5.86
N PRO A 63 10.15 0.04 6.00
CA PRO A 63 10.86 -0.98 6.79
C PRO A 63 11.23 -0.57 8.22
N ARG A 64 10.93 0.66 8.69
CA ARG A 64 11.53 1.17 9.93
C ARG A 64 11.04 0.51 11.22
N ILE A 65 9.73 0.36 11.40
CA ILE A 65 9.18 -0.14 12.66
C ILE A 65 9.16 -1.67 12.63
N GLN A 66 8.41 -2.22 11.67
CA GLN A 66 8.33 -3.62 11.24
C GLN A 66 7.06 -3.75 10.40
N LEU A 67 7.05 -4.65 9.41
CA LEU A 67 5.86 -4.88 8.59
C LEU A 67 4.69 -5.35 9.44
N GLY A 68 3.54 -4.67 9.33
CA GLY A 68 2.31 -4.98 10.05
C GLY A 68 2.34 -4.64 11.55
N ALA A 69 3.42 -4.03 12.05
CA ALA A 69 3.49 -3.62 13.45
C ALA A 69 3.04 -2.16 13.61
N MET A 70 2.04 -1.95 14.46
CA MET A 70 1.56 -0.61 14.84
C MET A 70 2.29 -0.11 16.08
N ARG A 71 2.42 1.22 16.18
CA ARG A 71 2.76 1.95 17.41
C ARG A 71 1.69 2.99 17.65
N TYR A 72 1.32 3.15 18.91
CA TYR A 72 0.19 3.98 19.28
C TYR A 72 0.60 5.08 20.24
N THR A 73 -0.13 6.18 20.25
CA THR A 73 0.01 7.25 21.23
C THR A 73 -1.35 7.76 21.67
N THR A 74 -1.43 8.19 22.93
CA THR A 74 -2.57 8.92 23.53
C THR A 74 -2.24 10.41 23.71
N ASP A 75 -1.13 10.89 23.14
CA ASP A 75 -0.73 12.29 23.17
C ASP A 75 -1.73 13.13 22.36
N THR A 76 -2.50 13.95 23.07
CA THR A 76 -3.57 14.75 22.48
C THR A 76 -3.04 15.73 21.43
N SER A 77 -1.81 16.24 21.57
CA SER A 77 -1.26 17.18 20.59
C SER A 77 -1.01 16.54 19.23
N LEU A 78 -0.57 15.27 19.22
CA LEU A 78 -0.38 14.49 17.99
C LEU A 78 -1.74 14.07 17.40
N ILE A 79 -2.68 13.69 18.25
CA ILE A 79 -4.04 13.30 17.82
C ILE A 79 -4.78 14.48 17.21
N ASP A 80 -4.75 15.65 17.86
CA ASP A 80 -5.39 16.87 17.37
C ASP A 80 -4.76 17.28 16.03
N ARG A 81 -3.42 17.20 15.93
CA ARG A 81 -2.71 17.51 14.69
C ARG A 81 -3.07 16.55 13.54
N ALA A 82 -3.12 15.25 13.80
CA ALA A 82 -3.57 14.26 12.82
C ALA A 82 -5.02 14.51 12.39
N SER A 83 -5.88 14.84 13.35
CA SER A 83 -7.29 15.17 13.11
C SER A 83 -7.45 16.40 12.22
N GLU A 84 -6.69 17.47 12.48
CA GLU A 84 -6.68 18.69 11.64
C GLU A 84 -6.22 18.42 10.20
N LEU A 85 -5.21 17.56 10.05
CA LEU A 85 -4.65 17.23 8.74
C LEU A 85 -5.55 16.32 7.90
N LEU A 86 -6.43 15.54 8.54
CA LEU A 86 -7.28 14.55 7.90
C LEU A 86 -8.74 14.98 7.76
N LYS A 87 -9.34 15.57 8.80
CA LYS A 87 -10.77 15.91 8.79
C LYS A 87 -11.09 16.92 7.68
N GLY A 88 -12.13 16.62 6.91
CA GLY A 88 -12.55 17.40 5.74
C GLY A 88 -11.70 17.20 4.49
N LYS A 89 -10.63 16.40 4.52
CA LYS A 89 -9.87 16.08 3.30
C LYS A 89 -10.68 15.17 2.40
N THR A 90 -10.61 15.46 1.11
CA THR A 90 -11.31 14.70 0.07
C THR A 90 -10.34 13.77 -0.64
N PHE A 91 -10.78 12.56 -0.90
CA PHE A 91 -10.03 11.53 -1.62
C PHE A 91 -10.83 11.11 -2.84
N LYS A 92 -10.16 11.01 -3.99
CA LYS A 92 -10.77 10.65 -5.27
C LYS A 92 -10.44 9.22 -5.63
N ARG A 93 -11.42 8.52 -6.20
CA ARG A 93 -11.30 7.11 -6.57
C ARG A 93 -10.07 6.82 -7.43
N TRP A 94 -9.32 5.80 -7.03
CA TRP A 94 -8.14 5.33 -7.72
C TRP A 94 -8.40 4.03 -8.48
N TYR A 95 -8.87 4.19 -9.72
CA TYR A 95 -9.13 3.08 -10.64
C TYR A 95 -7.90 2.21 -10.96
N GLY A 96 -6.69 2.75 -10.78
CA GLY A 96 -5.43 2.05 -11.03
C GLY A 96 -4.95 1.16 -9.90
N TYR A 97 -5.62 1.12 -8.74
CA TYR A 97 -5.12 0.45 -7.54
C TYR A 97 -4.90 -1.06 -7.73
N ALA A 98 -5.83 -1.76 -8.38
CA ALA A 98 -5.70 -3.20 -8.62
C ALA A 98 -4.45 -3.51 -9.47
N SER A 99 -4.23 -2.73 -10.53
CA SER A 99 -3.04 -2.85 -11.39
C SER A 99 -1.75 -2.49 -10.65
N TYR A 100 -1.80 -1.46 -9.80
CA TYR A 100 -0.69 -1.07 -8.94
C TYR A 100 -0.29 -2.22 -8.00
N ARG A 101 -1.27 -2.80 -7.30
CA ARG A 101 -1.09 -3.93 -6.37
C ARG A 101 -0.57 -5.17 -7.07
N ALA A 102 -1.10 -5.49 -8.25
CA ALA A 102 -0.67 -6.65 -9.02
C ALA A 102 0.83 -6.58 -9.35
N LYS A 103 1.31 -5.40 -9.79
CA LYS A 103 2.73 -5.19 -10.06
C LYS A 103 3.57 -5.20 -8.78
N ALA A 104 3.07 -4.60 -7.70
CA ALA A 104 3.79 -4.52 -6.43
C ALA A 104 4.00 -5.89 -5.78
N ASN A 105 3.09 -6.86 -5.99
CA ASN A 105 3.23 -8.22 -5.45
C ASN A 105 4.43 -8.98 -6.03
N ASP A 106 4.86 -8.66 -7.25
CA ASP A 106 6.01 -9.29 -7.90
C ASP A 106 7.34 -8.62 -7.50
N MET A 107 7.29 -7.62 -6.61
CA MET A 107 8.45 -6.85 -6.19
C MET A 107 8.95 -7.22 -4.79
N VAL A 108 10.26 -7.09 -4.61
CA VAL A 108 10.94 -7.28 -3.32
C VAL A 108 11.40 -5.93 -2.80
N GLY A 109 10.97 -5.57 -1.60
CA GLY A 109 11.27 -4.28 -0.96
C GLY A 109 10.11 -3.29 -1.07
N GLY A 110 10.35 -2.04 -0.70
CA GLY A 110 9.34 -0.97 -0.73
C GLY A 110 9.26 -0.20 0.58
N CYS A 111 8.43 0.83 0.60
CA CYS A 111 8.06 1.57 1.80
C CYS A 111 6.55 1.55 1.92
N HIS A 112 6.03 1.28 3.11
CA HIS A 112 4.61 1.41 3.36
C HIS A 112 4.43 2.02 4.73
N SER A 113 3.60 3.06 4.81
CA SER A 113 3.30 3.75 6.06
C SER A 113 1.80 3.90 6.19
N SER A 114 1.28 3.80 7.41
CA SER A 114 -0.12 4.14 7.69
C SER A 114 -0.23 5.03 8.92
N ILE A 115 -1.20 5.94 8.91
CA ILE A 115 -1.71 6.65 10.10
C ILE A 115 -3.13 6.18 10.35
N GLU A 116 -3.42 5.85 11.59
CA GLU A 116 -4.75 5.44 12.05
C GLU A 116 -5.23 6.36 13.17
N LEU A 117 -6.49 6.76 13.12
CA LEU A 117 -7.18 7.45 14.22
C LEU A 117 -8.25 6.52 14.76
N ASP A 118 -8.20 6.24 16.06
CA ASP A 118 -9.14 5.35 16.74
C ASP A 118 -9.79 6.07 17.93
N THR A 119 -10.96 5.58 18.32
CA THR A 119 -11.60 5.94 19.59
C THR A 119 -10.89 5.24 20.77
N ALA A 120 -11.23 5.61 22.00
CA ALA A 120 -10.63 5.04 23.21
C ALA A 120 -10.91 3.53 23.38
N ASN A 121 -11.98 3.02 22.75
CA ASN A 121 -12.33 1.60 22.78
C ASN A 121 -11.68 0.78 21.64
N GLY A 122 -10.87 1.42 20.78
CA GLY A 122 -10.21 0.77 19.65
C GLY A 122 -11.04 0.70 18.37
N ALA A 123 -12.19 1.38 18.30
CA ALA A 123 -12.91 1.52 17.04
C ALA A 123 -12.20 2.50 16.11
N LYS A 124 -11.87 2.03 14.90
CA LYS A 124 -11.19 2.80 13.84
C LYS A 124 -12.09 3.87 13.25
N LEU A 125 -11.62 5.11 13.26
CA LEU A 125 -12.29 6.29 12.70
C LEU A 125 -11.73 6.64 11.31
N CYS A 126 -10.41 6.53 11.14
CA CYS A 126 -9.74 6.83 9.89
C CYS A 126 -8.46 6.00 9.76
N ASP A 127 -8.14 5.56 8.55
CA ASP A 127 -6.91 4.86 8.23
C ASP A 127 -6.45 5.30 6.84
N VAL A 128 -5.35 6.05 6.83
CA VAL A 128 -4.68 6.51 5.61
C VAL A 128 -3.38 5.76 5.45
N SER A 129 -3.10 5.36 4.22
CA SER A 129 -1.89 4.68 3.82
C SER A 129 -1.09 5.53 2.85
N TYR A 130 0.24 5.41 2.92
CA TYR A 130 1.15 5.97 1.94
C TYR A 130 2.11 4.87 1.50
N ASP A 131 2.15 4.66 0.20
CA ASP A 131 3.09 3.80 -0.46
C ASP A 131 3.62 4.57 -1.68
N PRO A 132 4.88 5.05 -1.66
CA PRO A 132 5.45 5.77 -2.79
C PRO A 132 5.58 4.87 -4.04
N GLY A 133 5.39 3.57 -3.90
CA GLY A 133 5.67 2.60 -4.94
C GLY A 133 7.16 2.57 -5.25
N TYR A 134 7.47 2.39 -6.52
CA TYR A 134 8.83 2.23 -7.02
C TYR A 134 8.93 2.78 -8.44
N GLU A 135 10.16 2.96 -8.93
CA GLU A 135 10.39 3.48 -10.27
C GLU A 135 9.64 2.65 -11.33
N GLY A 136 8.73 3.29 -12.08
CA GLY A 136 7.87 2.63 -13.07
C GLY A 136 6.53 2.07 -12.56
N ASN A 137 6.26 2.17 -11.26
CA ASN A 137 4.95 1.93 -10.62
C ASN A 137 4.83 2.78 -9.36
N GLU A 138 5.00 4.10 -9.52
CA GLU A 138 4.89 5.04 -8.41
C GLU A 138 3.45 5.11 -7.90
N GLY A 139 3.30 5.09 -6.59
CA GLY A 139 2.01 5.31 -5.96
C GLY A 139 1.57 6.77 -6.16
N PRO A 140 0.28 7.05 -6.33
CA PRO A 140 -0.23 8.38 -6.61
C PRO A 140 -0.26 9.31 -5.38
N GLY A 141 0.17 8.83 -4.21
CA GLY A 141 0.18 9.59 -2.96
C GLY A 141 -0.52 8.85 -1.83
N ILE A 142 -0.93 9.61 -0.81
CA ILE A 142 -1.67 9.12 0.35
C ILE A 142 -3.06 8.66 -0.10
N TYR A 143 -3.49 7.49 0.38
CA TYR A 143 -4.76 6.88 -0.02
C TYR A 143 -5.51 6.26 1.17
N ILE A 144 -6.82 6.09 1.01
CA ILE A 144 -7.72 5.38 1.92
C ILE A 144 -8.30 4.17 1.19
N MET A 145 -8.52 3.09 1.92
CA MET A 145 -9.25 1.92 1.44
C MET A 145 -10.68 1.95 1.99
N ASP A 146 -11.66 1.79 1.10
CA ASP A 146 -13.01 1.39 1.47
C ASP A 146 -13.28 0.02 0.82
N GLY A 147 -13.17 -1.04 1.62
CA GLY A 147 -13.19 -2.42 1.14
C GLY A 147 -12.04 -2.68 0.15
N ASP A 148 -12.39 -3.01 -1.09
CA ASP A 148 -11.46 -3.27 -2.20
C ASP A 148 -11.18 -2.02 -3.07
N VAL A 149 -11.86 -0.90 -2.81
CA VAL A 149 -11.70 0.34 -3.57
C VAL A 149 -10.77 1.30 -2.86
N ALA A 150 -9.76 1.79 -3.57
CA ALA A 150 -8.84 2.80 -3.07
C ALA A 150 -9.24 4.21 -3.53
N TYR A 151 -8.97 5.20 -2.69
CA TYR A 151 -9.17 6.62 -2.96
C TYR A 151 -7.90 7.39 -2.60
N VAL A 152 -7.46 8.31 -3.45
CA VAL A 152 -6.21 9.07 -3.27
C VAL A 152 -6.53 10.50 -2.86
N MET A 153 -5.78 11.02 -1.90
CA MET A 153 -5.97 12.35 -1.34
C MET A 153 -5.82 13.43 -2.42
N GLU A 154 -6.81 14.31 -2.52
CA GLU A 154 -6.74 15.46 -3.40
C GLU A 154 -5.95 16.61 -2.78
N GLY A 155 -5.32 17.43 -3.63
CA GLY A 155 -4.60 18.64 -3.22
C GLY A 155 -3.18 18.36 -2.71
N ASP A 156 -2.65 19.32 -1.96
CA ASP A 156 -1.30 19.26 -1.40
C ASP A 156 -1.24 18.27 -0.22
N GLN A 157 -0.30 17.33 -0.30
CA GLN A 157 -0.08 16.27 0.68
C GLN A 157 1.20 16.49 1.51
N THR A 158 1.96 17.56 1.26
CA THR A 158 3.26 17.80 1.90
C THR A 158 3.16 17.82 3.42
N GLU A 159 2.21 18.56 3.97
CA GLU A 159 2.09 18.74 5.43
C GLU A 159 1.74 17.42 6.15
N LEU A 160 0.89 16.57 5.54
CA LEU A 160 0.55 15.27 6.09
C LEU A 160 1.72 14.28 5.95
N ASN A 161 2.43 14.29 4.82
CA ASN A 161 3.63 13.47 4.63
C ASN A 161 4.74 13.83 5.63
N ASP A 162 4.99 15.11 5.87
CA ASP A 162 5.98 15.57 6.85
C ASP A 162 5.59 15.12 8.27
N PHE A 163 4.31 15.24 8.62
CA PHE A 163 3.78 14.76 9.90
C PHE A 163 3.91 13.24 10.06
N MET A 164 3.57 12.46 9.02
CA MET A 164 3.79 11.01 8.99
C MET A 164 5.26 10.68 9.22
N GLY A 165 6.17 11.36 8.50
CA GLY A 165 7.61 11.16 8.63
C GLY A 165 8.13 11.41 10.05
N GLN A 166 7.66 12.49 10.69
CA GLN A 166 7.99 12.82 12.08
C GLN A 166 7.50 11.73 13.04
N CYS A 167 6.22 11.33 12.93
CA CYS A 167 5.63 10.28 13.77
C CYS A 167 6.39 8.96 13.66
N ILE A 168 6.70 8.53 12.43
CA ILE A 168 7.48 7.30 12.17
C ILE A 168 8.86 7.39 12.81
N GLN A 169 9.54 8.53 12.65
CA GLN A 169 10.88 8.71 13.20
C GLN A 169 10.88 8.65 14.74
N ASP A 170 9.91 9.28 15.38
CA ASP A 170 9.82 9.31 16.85
C ASP A 170 9.36 7.96 17.41
N ALA A 171 8.36 7.32 16.80
CA ALA A 171 7.93 5.98 17.17
C ALA A 171 9.07 4.97 17.04
N TYR A 172 9.84 5.03 15.96
CA TYR A 172 11.02 4.19 15.76
C TYR A 172 12.07 4.39 16.86
N LYS A 173 12.42 5.65 17.18
CA LYS A 173 13.41 5.94 18.24
C LYS A 173 12.96 5.42 19.60
N GLN A 174 11.67 5.54 19.91
CA GLN A 174 11.15 5.20 21.23
C GLN A 174 10.83 3.71 21.40
N THR A 175 10.64 2.96 20.31
CA THR A 175 10.12 1.57 20.38
C THR A 175 10.98 0.53 19.67
N CYS A 176 11.96 0.95 18.87
CA CYS A 176 12.85 0.04 18.15
C CYS A 176 14.33 0.21 18.51
N LEU A 177 14.71 1.28 19.21
CA LEU A 177 16.10 1.57 19.58
C LEU A 177 16.32 1.54 21.11
N PRO A 178 17.44 0.98 21.61
CA PRO A 178 18.41 0.18 20.85
C PRO A 178 17.84 -1.16 20.39
N ASP A 179 16.84 -1.67 21.10
CA ASP A 179 16.02 -2.83 20.77
C ASP A 179 14.64 -2.69 21.44
N PRO A 180 13.61 -3.43 20.99
CA PRO A 180 12.26 -3.31 21.52
C PRO A 180 12.13 -3.64 23.02
N GLN A 181 12.95 -4.54 23.57
CA GLN A 181 12.84 -4.90 24.98
C GLN A 181 13.41 -3.79 25.87
N THR A 182 14.57 -3.24 25.51
CA THR A 182 15.13 -2.07 26.21
C THR A 182 14.18 -0.87 26.15
N ALA A 183 13.50 -0.68 25.01
CA ALA A 183 12.45 0.34 24.88
C ALA A 183 11.29 0.10 25.85
N ARG A 184 10.78 -1.14 25.97
CA ARG A 184 9.76 -1.48 26.97
C ARG A 184 10.21 -1.17 28.39
N ASP A 185 11.43 -1.57 28.73
CA ASP A 185 12.01 -1.42 30.06
C ASP A 185 12.20 0.05 30.47
N SER A 186 12.21 0.99 29.51
CA SER A 186 12.23 2.44 29.78
C SER A 186 10.94 2.98 30.41
N GLY A 187 9.86 2.19 30.40
CA GLY A 187 8.60 2.49 31.08
C GLY A 187 7.82 3.65 30.47
N SER A 188 7.06 4.37 31.31
CA SER A 188 6.04 5.37 30.94
C SER A 188 6.58 6.72 30.45
N ALA A 189 7.89 6.86 30.22
CA ALA A 189 8.46 8.09 29.67
C ALA A 189 8.25 8.22 28.15
N ARG A 190 7.77 7.16 27.50
CA ARG A 190 7.53 7.11 26.05
C ARG A 190 6.17 7.70 25.71
N THR A 191 6.15 8.45 24.63
CA THR A 191 4.94 8.90 23.94
C THR A 191 4.36 7.78 23.08
N TRP A 192 5.22 6.97 22.46
CA TRP A 192 4.83 5.87 21.58
C TRP A 192 4.89 4.53 22.30
N LEU A 193 3.80 3.78 22.21
CA LEU A 193 3.53 2.54 22.91
C LEU A 193 3.41 1.37 21.92
N PHE A 194 3.73 0.18 22.41
CA PHE A 194 3.36 -1.06 21.71
C PHE A 194 1.84 -1.29 21.84
N GLU A 195 1.27 -2.07 20.93
CA GLU A 195 -0.16 -2.40 20.94
C GLU A 195 -0.63 -3.03 22.26
N ASP A 196 0.19 -3.89 22.85
CA ASP A 196 -0.08 -4.57 24.11
C ASP A 196 -0.01 -3.65 25.34
N GLU A 197 0.51 -2.43 25.18
CA GLU A 197 0.61 -1.41 26.23
C GLU A 197 -0.55 -0.41 26.20
N MET A 198 -1.38 -0.46 25.16
CA MET A 198 -2.44 0.53 24.98
C MET A 198 -3.56 0.36 26.00
N PRO A 199 -3.98 1.44 26.68
CA PRO A 199 -5.02 1.40 27.71
C PRO A 199 -6.41 1.43 27.09
N TRP A 200 -6.70 0.51 26.17
CA TRP A 200 -8.00 0.41 25.52
C TRP A 200 -9.11 0.27 26.56
N THR A 201 -10.15 1.09 26.44
CA THR A 201 -11.33 0.94 27.30
C THR A 201 -12.13 -0.25 26.80
N VAL A 202 -11.81 -1.45 27.29
CA VAL A 202 -12.65 -2.62 27.04
C VAL A 202 -13.96 -2.41 27.79
N GLU A 203 -15.08 -2.28 27.08
CA GLU A 203 -16.38 -2.39 27.74
C GLU A 203 -16.46 -3.78 28.38
N SER A 204 -16.32 -3.81 29.71
CA SER A 204 -16.55 -5.01 30.49
C SER A 204 -18.04 -5.32 30.39
N GLY A 205 -18.40 -6.22 29.48
CA GLY A 205 -19.72 -6.84 29.42
C GLY A 205 -19.99 -7.62 30.70
N SER A 206 -20.41 -6.92 31.76
CA SER A 206 -20.94 -7.49 32.98
C SER A 206 -22.36 -7.98 32.70
N THR A 207 -22.50 -9.18 32.15
CA THR A 207 -23.74 -9.95 32.31
C THR A 207 -23.68 -10.69 33.64
N GLY A 208 -23.93 -9.93 34.70
CA GLY A 208 -24.42 -10.49 35.94
C GLY A 208 -25.78 -11.16 35.69
N SER A 209 -25.81 -12.49 35.74
CA SER A 209 -27.00 -13.26 36.10
C SER A 209 -26.58 -14.63 36.61
N ALA A 210 -26.07 -14.63 37.85
CA ALA A 210 -26.30 -15.76 38.72
C ALA A 210 -27.78 -15.67 39.12
N LYS A 211 -28.61 -16.52 38.52
CA LYS A 211 -29.97 -16.75 38.99
C LYS A 211 -29.92 -17.85 40.03
N GLU A 212 -30.35 -17.50 41.24
CA GLU A 212 -30.71 -18.42 42.34
C GLU A 212 -31.68 -19.52 41.89
#